data_AF-A0A7K7XZS5-F1
#
_entry.id   AF-A0A7K7XZS5-F1
#
_cell.length_a   1.000
_cell.length_b   1.000
_cell.length_c   1.000
_cell.angle_alpha   90.00
_cell.angle_beta   90.00
_cell.angle_gamma   90.00
#
_symmetry.space_group_name_H-M   'P 1'
#
loop_
_entity.id
_entity.type
_entity.pdbx_description
1 polymer ?
#
loop_
_entity_poly.entity_id
_entity_poly.type
_entity_poly.pdbx_seq_one_letter_code
_entity_poly.pdbx_strand_id
1 'polypeptide(L)' 'ALLCLPTYMRAVVERNYLQSQGYSVESISLEDPTCRPKITSTEVIFNISYSECGTRRQV' A
#
# COMPACT_ATOMS: atom_id res chain seq x y z
N ALA A 1 -0.81 3.54 8.80
CA ALA A 1 -2.25 3.41 9.16
C ALA A 1 -2.98 2.59 8.11
N LEU A 2 -4.00 1.82 8.52
CA LEU A 2 -4.88 1.08 7.61
C LEU A 2 -6.33 1.55 7.84
N LEU A 3 -7.03 1.88 6.77
CA LEU A 3 -8.43 2.28 6.79
C LEU A 3 -9.24 1.39 5.84
N CYS A 4 -10.31 0.77 6.35
CA CYS A 4 -11.23 -0.01 5.53
C CYS A 4 -12.38 0.88 5.07
N LEU A 5 -12.45 1.15 3.77
CA LEU A 5 -13.56 1.85 3.14
C LEU A 5 -14.51 0.83 2.51
N PRO A 6 -15.73 1.23 2.08
CA PRO A 6 -16.72 0.28 1.58
C PRO A 6 -16.27 -0.55 0.37
N THR A 7 -15.42 0.00 -0.49
CA THR A 7 -15.00 -0.65 -1.76
C THR A 7 -13.50 -0.96 -1.84
N TYR A 8 -12.67 -0.41 -0.95
CA TYR A 8 -11.23 -0.64 -0.94
C TYR A 8 -10.64 -0.39 0.46
N MET A 9 -9.41 -0.85 0.68
CA MET A 9 -8.60 -0.49 1.85
C MET A 9 -7.60 0.59 1.47
N ARG A 10 -7.40 1.57 2.33
CA ARG A 10 -6.33 2.56 2.20
C ARG A 10 -5.23 2.25 3.21
N ALA A 11 -4.06 1.85 2.71
CA ALA A 11 -2.87 1.64 3.51
C ALA A 11 -1.90 2.80 3.33
N VAL A 12 -1.48 3.42 4.42
CA VAL A 12 -0.53 4.55 4.43
C VAL A 12 0.68 4.17 5.27
N VAL A 13 1.86 4.29 4.68
CA VAL A 13 3.15 4.02 5.34
C VAL A 13 4.01 5.28 5.26
N GLU A 14 4.63 5.67 6.37
CA GLU A 14 5.55 6.81 6.37
C GLU A 14 6.83 6.49 5.61
N ARG A 15 7.27 7.44 4.78
CA ARG A 15 8.49 7.31 3.99
C ARG A 15 9.73 7.22 4.89
N ASN A 16 9.78 8.03 5.94
CA ASN A 16 10.89 8.04 6.90
C ASN A 16 11.01 6.70 7.64
N TYR A 17 9.88 6.08 7.98
CA TYR A 17 9.86 4.75 8.57
C TYR A 17 10.52 3.73 7.64
N LEU A 18 10.12 3.69 6.37
CA LEU A 18 10.69 2.77 5.38
C LEU A 18 12.20 2.97 5.18
N GLN A 19 12.63 4.23 5.08
CA GLN A 19 14.04 4.58 4.95
C GLN A 19 14.85 4.19 6.20
N SER A 20 14.29 4.36 7.40
CA SER A 20 14.95 3.95 8.66
C SER A 20 15.18 2.44 8.75
N GLN A 21 14.35 1.66 8.05
CA GLN A 21 14.47 0.21 7.96
C GLN A 21 15.37 -0.23 6.78
N GLY A 22 15.94 0.72 6.02
CA GLY A 22 16.78 0.42 4.87
C GLY A 22 16.03 0.07 3.58
N TYR A 23 14.71 0.27 3.53
CA TYR A 23 13.91 -0.01 2.34
C TYR A 23 13.89 1.18 1.37
N SER A 24 14.08 0.89 0.08
CA SER A 24 13.80 1.85 -0.98
C SER A 24 12.29 1.95 -1.22
N VAL A 25 11.80 3.18 -1.26
CA VAL A 25 10.38 3.48 -1.48
C VAL A 25 9.89 2.98 -2.85
N GLU A 26 10.80 2.86 -3.81
CA GLU A 26 10.54 2.36 -5.17
C GLU A 26 10.41 0.84 -5.22
N SER A 27 10.98 0.13 -4.24
CA SER A 27 10.93 -1.34 -4.16
C SER A 27 9.69 -1.88 -3.47
N ILE A 28 8.79 -1.02 -3.01
CA ILE A 28 7.59 -1.42 -2.27
C ILE A 28 6.45 -1.69 -3.25
N SER A 29 5.90 -2.91 -3.19
CA SER A 29 4.76 -3.33 -3.99
C SER A 29 3.79 -4.19 -3.17
N LEU A 30 2.56 -4.32 -3.67
CA LEU A 30 1.62 -5.34 -3.22
C LEU A 30 1.93 -6.68 -3.91
N GLU A 31 1.16 -7.73 -3.58
CA GLU A 31 1.23 -9.04 -4.25
C GLU A 31 1.02 -8.91 -5.77
N ASP A 32 0.10 -8.03 -6.18
CA ASP A 32 -0.06 -7.61 -7.56
C ASP A 32 0.77 -6.34 -7.84
N PRO A 33 1.83 -6.41 -8.68
CA PRO A 33 2.69 -5.26 -8.98
C PRO A 33 2.01 -4.18 -9.82
N THR A 34 0.86 -4.48 -10.45
CA THR A 34 0.10 -3.48 -11.22
C THR A 34 -0.57 -2.46 -10.30
N CYS A 35 -0.84 -2.85 -9.05
CA CYS A 35 -1.36 -1.95 -8.01
C CYS A 35 -0.24 -1.09 -7.41
N ARG A 36 0.10 -0.01 -8.13
CA ARG A 36 1.16 0.92 -7.75
C ARG A 36 0.71 1.87 -6.63
N PRO A 37 1.60 2.18 -5.66
CA PRO A 37 1.31 3.19 -4.67
C PRO A 37 1.35 4.60 -5.26
N LYS A 38 0.65 5.52 -4.61
CA LYS A 38 0.90 6.95 -4.73
C LYS A 38 1.99 7.33 -3.73
N ILE A 39 3.13 7.79 -4.24
CA ILE A 39 4.27 8.22 -3.44
C ILE A 39 4.22 9.75 -3.30
N THR A 40 4.33 10.23 -2.07
CA THR A 40 4.44 11.65 -1.74
C THR A 40 5.78 11.93 -1.06
N SER A 41 6.02 13.17 -0.63
CA SER A 41 7.23 13.54 0.11
C SER A 41 7.35 12.80 1.45
N THR A 42 6.24 12.52 2.12
CA THR A 42 6.21 11.95 3.47
C THR A 42 5.58 10.57 3.56
N GLU A 43 4.76 10.19 2.59
CA GLU A 43 3.92 8.98 2.67
C GLU A 43 3.95 8.15 1.39
N VAL A 44 3.81 6.84 1.57
CA VAL A 44 3.49 5.85 0.54
C VAL A 44 2.06 5.39 0.77
N ILE A 45 1.20 5.59 -0.22
CA ILE A 45 -0.25 5.37 -0.09
C ILE A 45 -0.68 4.31 -1.09
N PHE A 46 -1.28 3.23 -0.60
CA PHE A 46 -1.95 2.22 -1.41
C PHE A 46 -3.46 2.31 -1.27
N ASN A 47 -4.16 2.35 -2.39
CA ASN A 47 -5.61 2.11 -2.45
C ASN A 47 -5.83 0.70 -3.00
N ILE A 48 -6.20 -0.22 -2.13
CA ILE A 48 -6.23 -1.67 -2.36
C ILE A 48 -7.68 -2.10 -2.56
N SER A 49 -8.11 -2.29 -3.80
CA SER A 49 -9.45 -2.81 -4.12
C SER A 49 -9.65 -4.19 -3.51
N TYR A 50 -10.84 -4.47 -2.96
CA TYR A 50 -11.19 -5.81 -2.45
C TYR A 50 -11.38 -6.86 -3.55
N SER A 51 -11.55 -6.41 -4.80
CA SER A 51 -11.78 -7.29 -5.95
C SER A 51 -10.53 -7.49 -6.81
N GLU A 52 -9.45 -6.76 -6.52
CA GLU A 52 -8.22 -6.73 -7.32
C GLU A 52 -6.99 -6.72 -6.40
N CYS A 53 -5.82 -6.35 -6.93
CA CYS A 53 -4.57 -6.19 -6.19
C CYS A 53 -4.07 -7.43 -5.44
N GLY A 54 -4.45 -8.63 -5.92
CA GLY A 54 -4.10 -9.89 -5.27
C GLY A 54 -4.82 -10.14 -3.94
N THR A 55 -5.86 -9.35 -3.61
CA THR A 55 -6.61 -9.55 -2.38
C THR A 55 -7.37 -10.89 -2.38
N ARG A 56 -7.45 -11.53 -1.21
CA ARG A 56 -8.17 -12.79 -1.03
C ARG A 56 -9.23 -12.63 0.06
N ARG A 57 -10.42 -13.15 -0.21
CA ARG A 57 -11.51 -13.20 0.77
C ARG A 57 -11.49 -14.55 1.49
N GLN A 58 -11.43 -14.50 2.81
CA GLN A 58 -11.66 -15.67 3.65
C GLN A 58 -13.08 -15.61 4.25
N VAL A 59 -13.68 -16.79 4.41
CA VAL A 59 -15.03 -17.02 4.96
C VAL A 59 -14.93 -17.79 6.27
#